data_AF-A0A1J5FBH4-F1
#
_entry.id   AF-A0A1J5FBH4-F1
#
_cell.length_a   1.000
_cell.length_b   1.000
_cell.length_c   1.000
_cell.angle_alpha   90.00
_cell.angle_beta   90.00
_cell.angle_gamma   90.00
#
_symmetry.space_group_name_H-M   'P 1'
#
loop_
_entity.id
_entity.type
_entity.pdbx_description
1 polymer ?
#
loop_
_entity_poly.entity_id
_entity_poly.type
_entity_poly.pdbx_seq_one_letter_code
_entity_poly.pdbx_strand_id
1 'polypeptide(L)'
;MLTNNKTLYSFFLFGLIADNFKHFEEVVREIVFKLLIESGLAQSQFEKILESMETFNYSKTSNRNVIASMNDMKKQIESYLEMGDDIYATNKKLNKTLYKTIGYNYPVELFREMLKREIIS
;
A
#
# COMPACT_ATOMS: atom_id res chain seq x y z
N MET A 1 8.23 -0.90 -1.88
CA MET A 1 6.90 -0.60 -1.30
C MET A 1 6.51 0.82 -1.64
N LEU A 2 5.21 1.04 -1.88
CA LEU A 2 4.60 2.37 -1.88
C LEU A 2 3.71 2.49 -0.66
N THR A 3 3.85 3.57 0.11
CA THR A 3 3.14 3.72 1.39
C THR A 3 2.50 5.10 1.47
N ASN A 4 1.23 5.16 1.87
CA ASN A 4 0.57 6.40 2.19
C ASN A 4 1.06 6.91 3.56
N ASN A 5 1.67 8.10 3.59
CA ASN A 5 2.27 8.64 4.83
C ASN A 5 1.27 8.87 5.97
N LYS A 6 -0.01 9.12 5.69
CA LYS A 6 -1.01 9.44 6.71
C LYS A 6 -1.59 8.18 7.37
N THR A 7 -1.77 7.13 6.57
CA THR A 7 -2.51 5.93 6.98
C THR A 7 -1.63 4.69 7.09
N LEU A 8 -0.39 4.76 6.60
CA LEU A 8 0.53 3.65 6.40
C LEU A 8 0.00 2.54 5.47
N TYR A 9 -1.10 2.77 4.75
CA TYR A 9 -1.56 1.81 3.76
C TYR A 9 -0.48 1.62 2.70
N SER A 10 -0.12 0.37 2.48
CA SER A 10 1.10 0.02 1.77
C SER A 10 0.87 -1.03 0.69
N PHE A 11 1.45 -0.79 -0.48
CA PHE A 11 1.58 -1.75 -1.55
C PHE A 11 2.99 -2.32 -1.54
N PHE A 12 3.10 -3.62 -1.24
CA PHE A 12 4.30 -4.40 -1.48
C PHE A 12 4.34 -4.81 -2.96
N LEU A 13 5.05 -4.00 -3.74
CA LEU A 13 5.33 -4.28 -5.14
C LEU A 13 6.39 -5.39 -5.26
N PHE A 14 6.12 -6.37 -6.10
CA PHE A 14 6.98 -7.54 -6.33
C PHE A 14 7.25 -7.72 -7.82
N GLY A 15 8.29 -8.48 -8.17
CA GLY A 15 8.61 -8.82 -9.56
C GLY A 15 9.14 -7.65 -10.41
N LEU A 16 9.53 -6.53 -9.80
CA LEU A 16 10.13 -5.40 -10.51
C LEU A 16 11.58 -5.71 -10.88
N ILE A 17 11.88 -5.72 -12.18
CA ILE A 17 13.23 -5.79 -12.74
C ILE A 17 13.72 -4.39 -13.16
N ALA A 18 15.02 -4.23 -13.38
CA ALA A 18 15.64 -2.94 -13.74
C ALA A 18 14.96 -2.28 -14.95
N ASP A 19 14.56 -3.05 -15.96
CA ASP A 19 13.87 -2.53 -17.13
C ASP A 19 12.46 -2.00 -16.84
N ASN A 20 11.77 -2.50 -15.81
CA ASN A 20 10.47 -1.95 -15.42
C ASN A 20 10.57 -0.49 -14.95
N PHE A 21 11.74 -0.04 -14.49
CA PHE A 21 11.93 1.33 -14.06
C PHE A 21 11.98 2.33 -15.23
N LYS A 22 12.15 1.87 -16.48
CA LYS A 22 12.02 2.71 -17.68
C LYS A 22 10.58 3.15 -17.94
N HIS A 23 9.62 2.32 -17.53
CA HIS A 23 8.17 2.56 -17.62
C HIS A 23 7.52 2.45 -16.23
N PHE A 24 8.19 3.04 -15.23
CA PHE A 24 7.89 2.79 -13.82
C PHE A 24 6.43 3.06 -13.47
N GLU A 25 5.87 4.16 -13.95
CA GLU A 25 4.48 4.54 -13.63
C GLU A 25 3.46 3.52 -14.14
N GLU A 26 3.59 3.06 -15.37
CA GLU A 26 2.68 2.08 -15.98
C GLU A 26 2.75 0.74 -15.24
N VAL A 27 3.96 0.23 -15.00
CA VAL A 27 4.16 -1.05 -14.30
C VAL A 27 3.65 -0.97 -12.86
N VAL A 28 3.92 0.13 -12.16
CA VAL A 28 3.42 0.34 -10.80
C VAL A 28 1.90 0.38 -10.77
N ARG A 29 1.26 1.10 -11.69
CA ARG A 29 -0.21 1.17 -11.78
C ARG A 29 -0.82 -0.21 -11.97
N GLU A 30 -0.27 -1.03 -12.87
CA GLU A 30 -0.76 -2.39 -13.10
C GLU A 30 -0.62 -3.29 -11.85
N ILE A 31 0.53 -3.23 -11.16
CA ILE A 31 0.74 -4.01 -9.95
C ILE A 31 -0.22 -3.55 -8.85
N VAL A 32 -0.35 -2.23 -8.66
CA VAL A 32 -1.27 -1.70 -7.66
C VAL A 32 -2.71 -2.09 -7.98
N PHE A 33 -3.13 -2.01 -9.24
CA PHE A 33 -4.48 -2.42 -9.65
C PHE A 33 -4.76 -3.88 -9.28
N LYS A 34 -3.83 -4.80 -9.58
CA LYS A 34 -3.94 -6.21 -9.19
C LYS A 34 -4.02 -6.38 -7.67
N LEU A 35 -3.18 -5.68 -6.92
CA LEU A 35 -3.19 -5.71 -5.45
C LEU A 35 -4.49 -5.15 -4.86
N LEU A 36 -5.11 -4.15 -5.49
CA LEU A 36 -6.39 -3.59 -5.07
C LEU A 36 -7.55 -4.55 -5.30
N ILE A 37 -7.58 -5.26 -6.44
CA ILE A 37 -8.58 -6.30 -6.69
C ILE A 37 -8.52 -7.36 -5.59
N GLU A 38 -7.32 -7.80 -5.22
CA GLU A 38 -7.11 -8.85 -4.20
C GLU A 38 -7.22 -8.35 -2.74
N SER A 39 -7.30 -7.02 -2.53
CA SER A 39 -7.35 -6.42 -1.20
C SER A 39 -8.65 -6.72 -0.44
N GLY A 40 -9.74 -7.05 -1.16
CA GLY A 40 -11.09 -7.16 -0.61
C GLY A 40 -11.73 -5.81 -0.28
N LEU A 41 -11.27 -4.72 -0.90
CA LEU A 41 -11.95 -3.42 -0.91
C LEU A 41 -13.19 -3.47 -1.82
N ALA A 42 -14.20 -2.65 -1.51
CA ALA A 42 -15.39 -2.55 -2.34
C ALA A 42 -15.06 -1.86 -3.68
N GLN A 43 -15.86 -2.11 -4.71
CA GLN A 43 -15.59 -1.59 -6.05
C GLN A 43 -15.42 -0.08 -6.09
N SER A 44 -16.38 0.61 -5.51
CA SER A 44 -16.39 2.08 -5.39
C SER A 44 -15.19 2.65 -4.62
N GLN A 45 -14.48 1.84 -3.83
CA GLN A 45 -13.26 2.24 -3.12
C GLN A 45 -12.03 2.06 -4.00
N PHE A 46 -11.93 1.00 -4.80
CA PHE A 46 -10.79 0.81 -5.69
C PHE A 46 -10.80 1.81 -6.84
N GLU A 47 -11.98 2.14 -7.41
CA GLU A 47 -12.10 3.10 -8.53
C GLU A 47 -11.52 4.47 -8.13
N LYS A 48 -11.80 4.92 -6.91
CA LYS A 48 -11.24 6.18 -6.37
C LYS A 48 -9.75 6.13 -6.16
N ILE A 49 -9.22 4.98 -5.71
CA ILE A 49 -7.77 4.83 -5.55
C ILE A 49 -7.12 4.93 -6.93
N LEU A 50 -7.70 4.33 -7.97
CA LEU A 50 -7.17 4.40 -9.33
C LEU A 50 -7.26 5.81 -9.94
N GLU A 51 -8.42 6.48 -9.81
CA GLU A 51 -8.58 7.88 -10.21
C GLU A 51 -7.57 8.78 -9.51
N SER A 52 -7.36 8.58 -8.20
CA SER A 52 -6.33 9.31 -7.46
C SER A 52 -4.94 9.00 -8.02
N MET A 53 -4.66 7.74 -8.39
CA MET A 53 -3.37 7.37 -8.95
C MET A 53 -3.07 8.02 -10.29
N GLU A 54 -4.07 8.42 -11.10
CA GLU A 54 -3.85 9.26 -12.29
C GLU A 54 -3.13 10.57 -11.97
N THR A 55 -3.30 11.11 -10.76
CA THR A 55 -2.74 12.40 -10.33
C THR A 55 -1.66 12.30 -9.23
N PHE A 56 -1.50 11.13 -8.59
CA PHE A 56 -0.56 10.95 -7.49
C PHE A 56 0.89 10.87 -7.98
N ASN A 57 1.70 11.82 -7.52
CA ASN A 57 3.16 11.77 -7.64
C ASN A 57 3.74 10.94 -6.48
N TYR A 58 4.50 9.89 -6.79
CA TYR A 58 5.26 9.16 -5.79
C TYR A 58 6.58 9.87 -5.53
N SER A 59 6.87 10.15 -4.26
CA SER A 59 8.15 10.75 -3.86
C SER A 59 8.75 9.99 -2.68
N LYS A 60 10.07 10.10 -2.54
CA LYS A 60 10.75 9.59 -1.36
C LYS A 60 10.25 10.36 -0.14
N THR A 61 9.71 9.65 0.84
CA THR A 61 9.29 10.27 2.11
C THR A 61 10.50 10.65 2.96
N SER A 62 10.44 11.81 3.62
CA SER A 62 11.41 12.26 4.63
C SER A 62 10.93 12.01 6.07
N ASN A 63 9.70 11.51 6.23
CA ASN A 63 9.13 11.23 7.55
C ASN A 63 9.79 9.99 8.16
N ARG A 64 10.67 10.21 9.15
CA ARG A 64 11.43 9.15 9.81
C ARG A 64 10.55 8.10 10.50
N ASN A 65 9.37 8.47 10.99
CA ASN A 65 8.45 7.51 11.62
C ASN A 65 7.83 6.59 10.57
N VAL A 66 7.47 7.13 9.40
CA VAL A 66 6.99 6.31 8.27
C VAL A 66 8.11 5.39 7.78
N ILE A 67 9.33 5.90 7.63
CA ILE A 67 10.50 5.09 7.22
C ILE A 67 10.75 3.95 8.22
N ALA A 68 10.69 4.23 9.53
CA ALA A 68 10.82 3.20 10.56
C ALA A 68 9.73 2.13 10.42
N SER A 69 8.47 2.53 10.24
CA SER A 69 7.37 1.58 10.00
C SER A 69 7.56 0.79 8.71
N MET A 70 8.06 1.38 7.62
CA MET A 70 8.36 0.66 6.39
C MET A 70 9.47 -0.39 6.58
N ASN A 71 10.47 -0.10 7.41
CA ASN A 71 11.51 -1.08 7.76
C ASN A 71 10.95 -2.25 8.58
N ASP A 72 10.04 -1.98 9.51
CA ASP A 72 9.36 -3.04 10.28
C ASP A 72 8.43 -3.87 9.38
N MET A 73 7.69 -3.20 8.48
CA MET A 73 6.87 -3.85 7.46
C MET A 73 7.69 -4.77 6.56
N LYS A 74 8.91 -4.36 6.17
CA LYS A 74 9.80 -5.21 5.37
C LYS A 74 10.10 -6.54 6.08
N LYS A 75 10.41 -6.50 7.38
CA LYS A 75 10.65 -7.72 8.18
C LYS A 75 9.40 -8.59 8.30
N GLN A 76 8.23 -7.96 8.42
CA GLN A 76 6.95 -8.67 8.45
C GLN A 76 6.66 -9.36 7.12
N ILE A 77 6.92 -8.69 5.99
CA ILE A 77 6.79 -9.27 4.65
C ILE A 77 7.68 -10.50 4.51
N GLU A 78 8.96 -10.40 4.88
CA GLU A 78 9.90 -11.53 4.86
C GLU A 78 9.35 -12.70 5.69
N SER A 79 8.89 -12.43 6.91
CA SER A 79 8.32 -13.45 7.78
C SER A 79 7.04 -14.10 7.24
N TYR A 80 6.12 -13.32 6.64
CA TYR A 80 4.90 -13.85 6.03
C TYR A 80 5.20 -14.78 4.85
N LEU A 81 6.15 -14.38 3.99
CA LEU A 81 6.59 -15.19 2.86
C LEU A 81 7.27 -16.48 3.33
N GLU A 82 8.10 -16.42 4.38
CA GLU A 82 8.72 -17.62 4.99
C GLU A 82 7.70 -18.59 5.59
N MET A 83 6.57 -18.08 6.09
CA MET A 83 5.44 -18.90 6.56
C MET A 83 4.61 -19.50 5.43
N GLY A 84 4.94 -19.20 4.16
CA GLY A 84 4.26 -19.75 2.99
C GLY A 84 3.09 -18.91 2.48
N ASP A 85 2.92 -17.67 2.96
CA ASP A 85 1.93 -16.77 2.36
C ASP A 85 2.35 -16.41 0.93
N ASP A 86 1.38 -16.35 0.02
CA ASP A 86 1.60 -15.71 -1.27
C ASP A 86 1.65 -14.17 -1.15
N ILE A 87 1.93 -13.51 -2.26
CA ILE A 87 2.17 -12.07 -2.29
C ILE A 87 0.89 -11.26 -2.05
N TYR A 88 -0.26 -11.78 -2.46
CA TYR A 88 -1.56 -11.12 -2.24
C TYR A 88 -1.99 -11.25 -0.79
N ALA A 89 -1.84 -12.45 -0.20
CA ALA A 89 -2.06 -12.71 1.21
C ALA A 89 -1.14 -11.84 2.09
N THR A 90 0.14 -11.72 1.71
CA THR A 90 1.13 -10.87 2.37
C THR A 90 0.71 -9.40 2.35
N ASN A 91 0.36 -8.85 1.18
CA ASN A 91 -0.12 -7.47 1.05
C ASN A 91 -1.38 -7.21 1.91
N LYS A 92 -2.32 -8.15 1.90
CA LYS A 92 -3.55 -8.06 2.67
C LYS A 92 -3.31 -8.11 4.17
N LYS A 93 -2.44 -9.01 4.64
CA LYS A 93 -2.06 -9.10 6.06
C LYS A 93 -1.35 -7.85 6.53
N LEU A 94 -0.40 -7.33 5.75
CA LEU A 94 0.33 -6.10 6.08
C LEU A 94 -0.61 -4.93 6.40
N ASN A 95 -1.63 -4.73 5.56
CA ASN A 95 -2.60 -3.64 5.73
C ASN A 95 -3.66 -3.91 6.82
N LYS A 96 -3.67 -5.12 7.39
CA LYS A 96 -4.50 -5.54 8.53
C LYS A 96 -3.70 -5.72 9.83
N THR A 97 -2.43 -5.30 9.85
CA THR A 97 -1.59 -5.26 11.04
C THR A 97 -1.69 -3.91 11.74
N LEU A 98 -1.64 -3.91 13.09
CA LEU A 98 -1.66 -2.68 13.88
C LEU A 98 -0.28 -2.01 13.89
N TYR A 99 -0.24 -0.70 13.67
CA TYR A 99 1.00 0.07 13.77
C TYR A 99 0.91 1.22 14.77
N LYS A 100 1.90 1.30 15.67
CA LYS A 100 2.00 2.37 16.69
C LYS A 100 2.04 3.77 16.07
N THR A 101 2.75 3.94 14.94
CA THR A 101 2.94 5.23 14.25
C THR A 101 1.62 5.90 13.85
N ILE A 102 0.55 5.12 13.66
CA ILE A 102 -0.80 5.60 13.34
C ILE A 102 -1.77 5.43 14.52
N GLY A 103 -1.24 5.42 15.74
CA GLY A 103 -2.02 5.33 16.98
C GLY A 103 -2.55 3.93 17.27
N TYR A 104 -1.80 2.88 16.93
CA TYR A 104 -2.24 1.49 17.05
C TYR A 104 -3.56 1.24 16.30
N ASN A 105 -3.60 1.64 15.03
CA ASN A 105 -4.71 1.40 14.11
C ASN A 105 -4.30 0.50 12.94
N TYR A 106 -5.30 0.04 12.21
CA TYR A 106 -5.15 -0.73 10.97
C TYR A 106 -5.02 0.22 9.76
N PRO A 107 -3.97 0.07 8.92
CA PRO A 107 -3.80 0.89 7.73
C PRO A 107 -5.00 0.87 6.79
N VAL A 108 -5.61 -0.30 6.56
CA VAL A 108 -6.78 -0.45 5.68
C VAL A 108 -7.97 0.35 6.17
N GLU A 109 -8.22 0.40 7.48
CA GLU A 109 -9.36 1.13 8.03
C GLU A 109 -9.14 2.64 7.94
N LEU A 110 -7.94 3.13 8.31
CA LEU A 110 -7.62 4.55 8.18
C LEU A 110 -7.65 5.03 6.73
N PHE A 111 -7.20 4.18 5.79
CA PHE A 111 -7.23 4.49 4.37
C PHE A 111 -8.64 4.53 3.82
N ARG A 112 -9.51 3.59 4.22
CA ARG A 112 -10.95 3.63 3.89
C ARG A 112 -11.61 4.91 4.40
N GLU A 113 -11.34 5.31 5.64
CA GLU A 113 -11.89 6.53 6.21
C GLU A 113 -11.36 7.78 5.51
N MET A 114 -10.08 7.81 5.13
CA MET A 114 -9.49 8.89 4.35
C MET A 114 -10.19 9.01 2.99
N LEU A 115 -10.35 7.91 2.26
CA LEU A 115 -11.02 7.87 0.97
C LEU A 115 -12.49 8.27 1.06
N LYS A 116 -13.19 7.98 2.16
CA LYS A 116 -14.58 8.42 2.39
C LYS A 116 -14.69 9.93 2.59
N ARG A 117 -13.72 10.55 3.27
CA ARG A 117 -13.74 12.00 3.55
C ARG A 117 -13.52 12.84 2.31
N GLU A 118 -12.69 12.37 1.39
CA GLU A 118 -12.45 13.01 0.08
C GLU A 118 -13.69 12.93 -0.84
N ILE A 119 -14.77 12.23 -0.46
CA ILE A 119 -16.06 12.19 -1.18
C ILE A 119 -16.97 13.37 -0.81
N ILE A 120 -16.75 13.98 0.36
CA ILE A 120 -17.65 14.99 0.96
C ILE A 120 -17.06 16.42 0.85
N SER A 121 -15.89 16.57 0.21
CA SER A 121 -15.22 17.85 -0.06
C SER A 121 -15.23 18.17 -1.54
#